data_AF-A0A5J5CKP7-F1
#
_entry.id   AF-A0A5J5CKP7-F1
#
_cell.length_a   1.000
_cell.length_b   1.000
_cell.length_c   1.000
_cell.angle_alpha   90.00
_cell.angle_beta   90.00
_cell.angle_gamma   90.00
#
_symmetry.space_group_name_H-M   'P 1'
#
loop_
_entity.id
_entity.type
_entity.pdbx_description
1 polymer ?
#
loop_
_entity_poly.entity_id
_entity_poly.type
_entity_poly.pdbx_seq_one_letter_code
_entity_poly.pdbx_strand_id
1 'polypeptide(L)'
;MTLPLGSMWLLLAFSLVFTPVSVGACSTQEFRCSQGLCVPEDCVRDYTDNCGDGSDEGDCSRYKRCDFEEGFCDLIQNSETLSGWTRTAEVPGLKQDQTRNTSAHFLSLLPVSGNRTTADLKSVVFLPSQICQMSFYYYVGAKHGDLQVLVQSHPLGQSTEVWKHSTQPQIKMWQRAVITFSSNHSFQ
;
A
#
# COMPACT_ATOMS: atom_id res chain seq x y z
N MET A 1 44.74 -39.92 -15.76
CA MET A 1 43.27 -39.86 -15.59
C MET A 1 43.00 -39.53 -14.14
N THR A 2 42.79 -38.27 -13.82
CA THR A 2 42.62 -37.75 -12.46
C THR A 2 41.28 -37.02 -12.40
N LEU A 3 40.32 -37.58 -11.68
CA LEU A 3 39.04 -36.95 -11.35
C LEU A 3 39.29 -35.90 -10.26
N PRO A 4 38.84 -34.63 -10.40
CA PRO A 4 38.56 -33.82 -9.24
C PRO A 4 37.11 -34.11 -8.80
N LEU A 5 36.96 -34.68 -7.61
CA LEU A 5 35.69 -34.64 -6.88
C LEU A 5 35.31 -33.17 -6.68
N GLY A 6 34.33 -32.69 -7.43
CA GLY A 6 33.79 -31.35 -7.25
C GLY A 6 33.08 -31.27 -5.89
N SER A 7 33.60 -30.43 -5.00
CA SER A 7 32.95 -30.11 -3.71
C SER A 7 31.57 -29.51 -3.96
N MET A 8 30.53 -30.27 -3.62
CA MET A 8 29.14 -29.84 -3.68
C MET A 8 28.87 -28.96 -2.45
N TRP A 9 28.92 -27.65 -2.62
CA TRP A 9 28.53 -26.70 -1.58
C TRP A 9 27.01 -26.66 -1.48
N LEU A 10 26.43 -27.35 -0.49
CA LEU A 10 25.06 -27.12 -0.06
C LEU A 10 25.06 -25.88 0.85
N LEU A 11 24.89 -24.70 0.25
CA LEU A 11 24.64 -23.49 1.01
C LEU A 11 23.15 -23.46 1.39
N LEU A 12 22.85 -23.94 2.60
CA LEU A 12 21.56 -23.76 3.25
C LEU A 12 21.62 -22.49 4.11
N ALA A 13 21.06 -21.39 3.61
CA ALA A 13 20.81 -20.20 4.41
C ALA A 13 19.39 -20.29 5.01
N PHE A 14 19.23 -20.99 6.12
CA PHE A 14 18.04 -20.85 6.95
C PHE A 14 18.23 -19.62 7.84
N SER A 15 17.56 -18.51 7.51
CA SER A 15 17.35 -17.43 8.47
C SER A 15 16.16 -17.83 9.35
N LEU A 16 16.41 -18.63 10.38
CA LEU A 16 15.41 -18.94 11.40
C LEU A 16 15.29 -17.73 12.32
N VAL A 17 14.35 -16.83 12.00
CA VAL A 17 13.96 -15.76 12.90
C VAL A 17 12.96 -16.34 13.90
N PHE A 18 13.47 -16.82 15.04
CA PHE A 18 12.61 -17.07 16.19
C PHE A 18 12.31 -15.72 16.85
N THR A 19 11.19 -15.09 16.49
CA THR A 19 10.65 -14.01 17.32
C THR A 19 10.25 -14.64 18.66
N PRO A 20 10.75 -14.16 19.81
CA PRO A 20 10.23 -14.62 21.08
C PRO A 20 8.73 -14.28 21.10
N VAL A 21 7.89 -15.30 21.27
CA VAL A 21 6.47 -15.09 21.63
C VAL A 21 6.50 -14.37 22.97
N SER A 22 6.36 -13.05 22.93
CA SER A 22 6.13 -12.23 24.09
C SER A 22 4.81 -12.73 24.70
N VAL A 23 4.90 -13.47 25.80
CA VAL A 23 3.76 -13.79 26.68
C VAL A 23 3.40 -12.54 27.52
N GLY A 24 3.45 -11.38 26.89
CA GLY A 24 2.96 -10.11 27.40
C GLY A 24 1.66 -9.77 26.66
N ALA A 25 0.77 -9.03 27.33
CA ALA A 25 -0.35 -8.42 26.62
C ALA A 25 0.20 -7.51 25.51
N CYS A 26 -0.36 -7.61 24.29
CA CYS A 26 -0.02 -6.70 23.21
C CYS A 26 -0.22 -5.24 23.67
N SER A 27 0.59 -4.33 23.16
CA SER A 27 0.40 -2.91 23.43
C SER A 27 -0.94 -2.43 22.86
N THR A 28 -1.37 -1.23 23.26
CA THR A 28 -2.66 -0.66 22.82
C THR A 28 -2.74 -0.35 21.32
N GLN A 29 -1.62 -0.45 20.58
CA GLN A 29 -1.54 -0.22 19.13
C GLN A 29 -1.19 -1.50 18.36
N GLU A 30 -1.31 -2.66 19.01
CA GLU A 30 -1.02 -3.96 18.44
C GLU A 30 -2.24 -4.87 18.51
N PHE A 31 -2.50 -5.56 17.40
CA PHE A 31 -3.47 -6.62 17.30
C PHE A 31 -2.85 -7.95 17.70
N ARG A 32 -3.59 -8.72 18.48
CA ARG A 32 -3.18 -10.05 18.91
C ARG A 32 -3.74 -11.11 17.96
N CYS A 33 -2.85 -11.76 17.22
CA CYS A 33 -3.13 -12.92 16.37
C CYS A 33 -3.72 -14.09 17.19
N SER A 34 -4.36 -15.03 16.51
CA SER A 34 -4.92 -16.25 17.14
C SER A 34 -3.84 -17.07 17.84
N GLN A 35 -2.66 -17.16 17.23
CA GLN A 35 -1.47 -17.81 17.81
C GLN A 35 -0.77 -16.99 18.90
N GLY A 36 -1.26 -15.78 19.21
CA GLY A 36 -0.73 -14.92 20.28
C GLY A 36 0.42 -14.01 19.87
N LEU A 37 0.84 -14.02 18.60
CA LEU A 37 1.74 -12.99 18.05
C LEU A 37 1.05 -11.61 18.10
N CYS A 38 1.82 -10.57 18.39
CA CYS A 38 1.34 -9.19 18.31
C CYS A 38 1.84 -8.59 16.99
N VAL A 39 0.93 -8.05 16.19
CA VAL A 39 1.26 -7.31 14.97
C VAL A 39 0.76 -5.87 15.12
N PRO A 40 1.47 -4.88 14.55
CA PRO A 40 0.99 -3.50 14.56
C PRO A 40 -0.42 -3.38 13.97
N GLU A 41 -1.28 -2.51 14.52
CA GLU A 41 -2.64 -2.30 14.00
C GLU A 41 -2.67 -1.89 12.52
N ASP A 42 -1.61 -1.21 12.04
CA ASP A 42 -1.49 -0.83 10.64
C ASP A 42 -1.19 -2.00 9.71
N CYS A 43 -0.71 -3.13 10.22
CA CYS A 43 -0.52 -4.38 9.48
C CYS A 43 -1.77 -5.27 9.48
N VAL A 44 -2.80 -4.91 10.25
CA VAL A 44 -4.03 -5.69 10.30
C VAL A 44 -4.85 -5.38 9.06
N ARG A 45 -5.24 -6.43 8.34
CA ARG A 45 -6.07 -6.37 7.13
C ARG A 45 -5.36 -5.73 5.93
N ASP A 46 -4.05 -5.85 5.80
CA ASP A 46 -3.24 -5.17 4.77
C ASP A 46 -2.83 -6.06 3.58
N TYR A 47 -3.43 -7.25 3.44
CA TYR A 47 -3.10 -8.32 2.47
C TYR A 47 -1.79 -9.06 2.76
N THR A 48 -1.09 -8.71 3.83
CA THR A 48 0.05 -9.47 4.30
C THR A 48 -0.39 -10.35 5.45
N ASP A 49 -0.12 -11.65 5.38
CA ASP A 49 -0.28 -12.53 6.53
C ASP A 49 0.88 -12.29 7.50
N ASN A 50 0.77 -11.26 8.34
CA ASN A 50 1.75 -10.95 9.37
C ASN A 50 1.61 -11.90 10.57
N CYS A 51 0.42 -12.46 10.79
CA CYS A 51 0.20 -13.45 11.83
C CYS A 51 0.75 -14.85 11.47
N GLY A 52 0.96 -15.16 10.18
CA GLY A 52 1.30 -16.49 9.66
C GLY A 52 0.14 -17.50 9.73
N ASP A 53 -1.02 -17.08 10.23
CA ASP A 53 -2.25 -17.85 10.36
C ASP A 53 -3.46 -17.13 9.73
N GLY A 54 -3.24 -15.98 9.10
CA GLY A 54 -4.23 -15.12 8.46
C GLY A 54 -5.21 -14.44 9.40
N SER A 55 -5.00 -14.48 10.72
CA SER A 55 -5.97 -13.95 11.68
C SER A 55 -6.03 -12.42 11.76
N ASP A 56 -4.96 -11.76 11.33
CA ASP A 56 -4.93 -10.33 11.01
C ASP A 56 -5.73 -9.98 9.75
N GLU A 57 -5.98 -10.93 8.86
CA GLU A 57 -6.70 -10.74 7.59
C GLU A 57 -8.19 -11.10 7.65
N GLY A 58 -8.78 -11.16 8.86
CA GLY A 58 -10.18 -11.53 9.11
C GLY A 58 -11.24 -10.54 8.59
N ASP A 59 -12.46 -10.54 9.16
CA ASP A 59 -13.61 -9.79 8.63
C ASP A 59 -13.31 -8.30 8.36
N CYS A 60 -13.60 -7.88 7.12
CA CYS A 60 -13.31 -6.55 6.57
C CYS A 60 -14.55 -5.70 6.36
N SER A 61 -15.70 -6.10 6.91
CA SER A 61 -16.95 -5.35 6.78
C SER A 61 -16.85 -3.88 7.21
N ARG A 62 -15.84 -3.52 8.03
CA ARG A 62 -15.59 -2.16 8.52
C ARG A 62 -14.54 -1.36 7.73
N TYR A 63 -13.88 -1.96 6.74
CA TYR A 63 -12.78 -1.34 5.99
C TYR A 63 -12.98 -1.54 4.49
N LYS A 64 -12.58 -0.56 3.68
CA LYS A 64 -12.58 -0.67 2.22
C LYS A 64 -11.18 -1.00 1.75
N ARG A 65 -11.05 -2.08 0.98
CA ARG A 65 -9.80 -2.54 0.39
C ARG A 65 -9.84 -2.42 -1.13
N CYS A 66 -8.68 -2.18 -1.72
CA CYS A 66 -8.52 -2.24 -3.17
C CYS A 66 -7.08 -2.60 -3.54
N ASP A 67 -6.89 -3.79 -4.07
CA ASP A 67 -5.63 -4.31 -4.62
C ASP A 67 -5.51 -4.11 -6.14
N PHE A 68 -6.57 -3.60 -6.76
CA PHE A 68 -6.70 -3.39 -8.21
C PHE A 68 -6.70 -4.67 -9.05
N GLU A 69 -6.87 -5.87 -8.49
CA GLU A 69 -6.86 -7.10 -9.29
C GLU A 69 -8.10 -7.28 -10.17
N GLU A 70 -9.24 -6.74 -9.76
CA GLU A 70 -10.50 -6.81 -10.53
C GLU A 70 -10.97 -5.45 -11.08
N GLY A 71 -10.16 -4.39 -10.95
CA GLY A 71 -10.47 -3.06 -11.48
C GLY A 71 -10.08 -1.92 -10.55
N PHE A 72 -10.95 -0.92 -10.43
CA PHE A 72 -10.77 0.23 -9.51
C PHE A 72 -11.52 0.06 -8.19
N CYS A 73 -12.13 -1.11 -7.96
CA CYS A 73 -13.00 -1.36 -6.81
C CYS A 73 -14.13 -0.31 -6.75
N ASP A 74 -14.31 0.35 -5.59
CA ASP A 74 -15.26 1.44 -5.42
C ASP A 74 -14.67 2.83 -5.71
N LEU A 75 -13.43 2.92 -6.22
CA LEU A 75 -12.75 4.20 -6.48
C LEU A 75 -13.20 4.82 -7.81
N ILE A 76 -13.44 6.13 -7.79
CA ILE A 76 -14.00 6.90 -8.89
C ILE A 76 -12.93 7.83 -9.44
N GLN A 77 -12.60 7.69 -10.73
CA GLN A 77 -11.73 8.63 -11.43
C GLN A 77 -12.51 9.89 -11.82
N ASN A 78 -11.86 11.05 -11.73
CA ASN A 78 -12.47 12.29 -12.21
C ASN A 78 -12.50 12.30 -13.75
N SER A 79 -13.70 12.36 -14.34
CA SER A 79 -13.87 12.43 -15.79
C SER A 79 -13.52 13.80 -16.38
N GLU A 80 -13.39 14.84 -15.55
CA GLU A 80 -13.08 16.20 -15.98
C GLU A 80 -11.58 16.42 -16.22
N THR A 81 -10.69 15.56 -15.71
CA THR A 81 -9.26 15.66 -15.97
C THR A 81 -8.92 15.01 -17.32
N LEU A 82 -8.16 15.72 -18.16
CA LEU A 82 -7.69 15.22 -19.47
C LEU A 82 -6.78 13.97 -19.35
N SER A 83 -6.39 13.60 -18.14
CA SER A 83 -5.55 12.46 -17.84
C SER A 83 -6.11 11.70 -16.65
N GLY A 84 -6.09 10.37 -16.73
CA GLY A 84 -6.60 9.46 -15.70
C GLY A 84 -5.54 8.45 -15.28
N TRP A 85 -5.76 7.85 -14.12
CA TRP A 85 -4.99 6.71 -13.64
C TRP A 85 -5.23 5.51 -14.54
N THR A 86 -4.14 4.89 -15.00
CA THR A 86 -4.17 3.71 -15.86
C THR A 86 -3.82 2.48 -15.05
N ARG A 87 -4.74 1.52 -14.97
CA ARG A 87 -4.50 0.20 -14.39
C ARG A 87 -3.59 -0.60 -15.32
N THR A 88 -2.46 -1.07 -14.80
CA THR A 88 -1.45 -1.82 -15.56
C THR A 88 -0.75 -2.83 -14.66
N ALA A 89 -0.14 -3.85 -15.25
CA ALA A 89 0.79 -4.75 -14.58
C ALA A 89 2.26 -4.33 -14.79
N GLU A 90 2.54 -3.43 -15.74
CA GLU A 90 3.90 -3.04 -16.12
C GLU A 90 4.01 -1.56 -16.51
N VAL A 91 5.14 -0.93 -16.14
CA VAL A 91 5.50 0.44 -16.52
C VAL A 91 6.99 0.51 -16.89
N PRO A 92 7.40 1.26 -17.94
CA PRO A 92 8.80 1.40 -18.31
C PRO A 92 9.68 1.88 -17.15
N GLY A 93 10.72 1.10 -16.82
CA GLY A 93 11.67 1.43 -15.74
C GLY A 93 11.37 0.79 -14.38
N LEU A 94 10.17 0.23 -14.20
CA LEU A 94 9.82 -0.62 -13.07
C LEU A 94 9.93 -2.09 -13.51
N LYS A 95 11.16 -2.64 -13.53
CA LYS A 95 11.34 -4.09 -13.67
C LYS A 95 11.13 -4.70 -12.28
N GLN A 96 10.09 -5.52 -12.10
CA GLN A 96 9.94 -6.33 -10.89
C GLN A 96 11.22 -7.15 -10.69
N ASP A 97 11.86 -6.99 -9.54
CA ASP A 97 13.05 -7.72 -9.12
C ASP A 97 12.63 -9.08 -8.54
N GLN A 98 13.18 -10.15 -9.12
CA GLN A 98 13.33 -11.55 -8.66
C GLN A 98 12.28 -12.26 -7.79
N THR A 99 11.05 -11.77 -7.67
CA THR A 99 9.90 -12.54 -7.17
C THR A 99 8.78 -12.51 -8.21
N ARG A 100 8.65 -13.66 -8.89
CA ARG A 100 7.75 -13.98 -10.00
C ARG A 100 6.26 -13.89 -9.61
N ASN A 101 5.74 -12.68 -9.42
CA ASN A 101 4.31 -12.41 -9.42
C ASN A 101 3.96 -11.40 -10.51
N THR A 102 3.91 -11.91 -11.75
CA THR A 102 3.55 -11.17 -12.98
C THR A 102 2.05 -10.82 -13.07
N SER A 103 1.29 -11.00 -12.00
CA SER A 103 -0.17 -10.90 -12.00
C SER A 103 -0.70 -9.67 -11.26
N ALA A 104 0.15 -8.99 -10.48
CA ALA A 104 -0.31 -7.90 -9.62
C ALA A 104 -0.52 -6.60 -10.41
N HIS A 105 -1.75 -6.09 -10.39
CA HIS A 105 -2.11 -4.84 -11.06
C HIS A 105 -1.97 -3.66 -10.11
N PHE A 106 -1.66 -2.51 -10.68
CA PHE A 106 -1.57 -1.26 -9.95
C PHE A 106 -1.97 -0.09 -10.84
N LEU A 107 -2.16 1.07 -10.22
CA LEU A 107 -2.47 2.30 -10.93
C LEU A 107 -1.20 3.07 -11.26
N SER A 108 -1.10 3.55 -12.50
CA SER A 108 0.01 4.34 -12.98
C SER A 108 -0.48 5.65 -13.61
N LEU A 109 0.27 6.72 -13.40
CA LEU A 109 0.06 8.01 -14.03
C LEU A 109 1.33 8.40 -14.78
N LEU A 110 1.27 8.35 -16.10
CA LEU A 110 2.39 8.71 -16.96
C LEU A 110 2.24 10.16 -17.45
N PRO A 111 3.31 10.96 -17.39
CA PRO A 111 3.25 12.33 -17.89
C PRO A 111 3.01 12.33 -19.41
N VAL A 112 2.01 13.09 -19.85
CA VAL A 112 1.79 13.35 -21.28
C VAL A 112 2.78 14.43 -21.72
N SER A 113 3.52 14.15 -22.81
CA SER A 113 4.65 14.97 -23.31
C SER A 113 4.42 16.48 -23.18
N GLY A 114 5.27 17.14 -22.40
CA GLY A 114 5.39 18.61 -22.32
C GLY A 114 4.44 19.32 -21.34
N ASN A 115 3.43 18.64 -20.78
CA ASN A 115 2.43 19.27 -19.91
C ASN A 115 2.39 18.67 -18.50
N ARG A 116 1.99 19.49 -17.52
CA ARG A 116 1.65 19.02 -16.17
C ARG A 116 0.43 18.11 -16.27
N THR A 117 0.63 16.84 -15.94
CA THR A 117 -0.42 15.83 -15.89
C THR A 117 -0.96 15.75 -14.47
N THR A 118 -2.27 15.73 -14.28
CA THR A 118 -2.92 15.59 -12.97
C THR A 118 -4.13 14.70 -13.13
N ALA A 119 -4.31 13.78 -12.21
CA ALA A 119 -5.43 12.86 -12.18
C ALA A 119 -5.86 12.65 -10.73
N ASP A 120 -7.15 12.76 -10.46
CA ASP A 120 -7.73 12.53 -9.15
C ASP A 120 -8.40 11.16 -9.11
N LEU A 121 -8.25 10.49 -7.97
CA LEU A 121 -8.94 9.25 -7.64
C LEU A 121 -9.69 9.46 -6.33
N LYS A 122 -11.02 9.33 -6.37
CA LYS A 122 -11.90 9.61 -5.24
C LYS A 122 -12.45 8.32 -4.66
N SER A 123 -12.56 8.28 -3.34
CA SER A 123 -13.20 7.17 -2.64
C SER A 123 -14.72 7.32 -2.61
N VAL A 124 -15.41 6.31 -2.06
CA VAL A 124 -16.81 6.46 -1.65
C VAL A 124 -16.91 7.38 -0.44
N VAL A 125 -18.08 7.97 -0.22
CA VAL A 125 -18.31 8.77 0.98
C VAL A 125 -18.38 7.87 2.21
N PHE A 126 -17.45 8.10 3.14
CA PHE A 126 -17.40 7.50 4.47
C PHE A 126 -18.17 8.34 5.49
N LEU A 127 -18.65 7.66 6.54
CA LEU A 127 -19.28 8.31 7.69
C LEU A 127 -18.24 9.00 8.58
N PRO A 128 -18.63 10.01 9.38
CA PRO A 128 -17.73 10.66 10.34
C PRO A 128 -17.04 9.66 11.27
N SER A 129 -15.77 9.90 11.57
CA SER A 129 -15.00 9.09 12.50
C SER A 129 -13.91 9.92 13.19
N GLN A 130 -13.69 9.61 14.47
CA GLN A 130 -12.65 10.24 15.28
C GLN A 130 -11.27 9.62 15.05
N ILE A 131 -11.21 8.41 14.49
CA ILE A 131 -9.97 7.71 14.18
C ILE A 131 -10.16 7.00 12.85
N CYS A 132 -9.57 7.54 11.79
CA CYS A 132 -9.45 6.93 10.48
C CYS A 132 -7.99 6.64 10.19
N GLN A 133 -7.73 5.47 9.63
CA GLN A 133 -6.41 5.10 9.17
C GLN A 133 -6.49 4.63 7.72
N MET A 134 -5.57 5.13 6.91
CA MET A 134 -5.41 4.73 5.52
C MET A 134 -3.95 4.34 5.30
N SER A 135 -3.73 3.18 4.70
CA SER A 135 -2.42 2.74 4.25
C SER A 135 -2.44 2.45 2.75
N PHE A 136 -1.32 2.72 2.09
CA PHE A 136 -1.15 2.39 0.67
C PHE A 136 0.34 2.29 0.31
N TYR A 137 0.61 1.55 -0.75
CA TYR A 137 1.92 1.48 -1.37
C TYR A 137 2.00 2.43 -2.56
N TYR A 138 3.11 3.14 -2.70
CA TYR A 138 3.33 4.07 -3.79
C TYR A 138 4.76 3.98 -4.33
N TYR A 139 4.92 4.35 -5.59
CA TYR A 139 6.20 4.44 -6.27
C TYR A 139 6.24 5.73 -7.08
N VAL A 140 7.30 6.53 -6.93
CA VAL A 140 7.48 7.78 -7.67
C VAL A 140 8.77 7.74 -8.48
N GLY A 141 8.65 7.44 -9.76
CA GLY A 141 9.79 7.44 -10.70
C GLY A 141 9.99 8.73 -11.49
N ALA A 142 9.12 9.73 -11.30
CA ALA A 142 9.18 11.00 -12.01
C ALA A 142 10.30 11.91 -11.46
N LYS A 143 10.90 12.76 -12.32
CA LYS A 143 11.89 13.76 -11.89
C LYS A 143 11.26 14.89 -11.06
N HIS A 144 10.02 15.23 -11.39
CA HIS A 144 9.24 16.29 -10.76
C HIS A 144 7.78 15.84 -10.68
N GLY A 145 7.19 15.92 -9.50
CA GLY A 145 5.80 15.53 -9.27
C GLY A 145 5.48 15.44 -7.79
N ASP A 146 4.19 15.52 -7.49
CA ASP A 146 3.66 15.39 -6.14
C ASP A 146 2.60 14.29 -6.13
N LEU A 147 2.60 13.44 -5.11
CA LEU A 147 1.49 12.58 -4.75
C LEU A 147 0.92 13.10 -3.43
N GLN A 148 -0.39 13.32 -3.35
CA GLN A 148 -1.04 13.90 -2.18
C GLN A 148 -2.34 13.15 -1.86
N VAL A 149 -2.67 13.11 -0.58
CA VAL A 149 -3.95 12.60 -0.07
C VAL A 149 -4.69 13.77 0.55
N LEU A 150 -5.90 14.00 0.05
CA LEU A 150 -6.80 15.03 0.53
C LEU A 150 -8.02 14.36 1.14
N VAL A 151 -8.51 14.91 2.25
CA VAL A 151 -9.81 14.53 2.84
C VAL A 151 -10.80 15.63 2.48
N GLN A 152 -11.83 15.27 1.72
CA GLN A 152 -12.89 16.21 1.35
C GLN A 152 -14.13 15.97 2.20
N SER A 153 -14.52 16.97 3.00
CA SER A 153 -15.70 16.91 3.86
C SER A 153 -17.00 17.23 3.10
N HIS A 154 -18.08 16.56 3.47
CA HIS A 154 -19.43 16.75 2.93
C HIS A 154 -20.41 17.24 4.01
N PRO A 155 -21.31 18.18 3.69
CA PRO A 155 -21.56 18.80 2.38
C PRO A 155 -20.70 20.05 2.09
N LEU A 156 -19.81 20.44 3.01
CA LEU A 156 -19.04 21.69 2.94
C LEU A 156 -18.09 21.76 1.73
N GLY A 157 -17.71 20.61 1.17
CA GLY A 157 -16.79 20.50 0.04
C GLY A 157 -15.35 20.90 0.37
N GLN A 158 -15.05 21.16 1.65
CA GLN A 158 -13.73 21.60 2.11
C GLN A 158 -12.75 20.42 2.04
N SER A 159 -11.68 20.61 1.28
CA SER A 159 -10.58 19.66 1.14
C SER A 159 -9.41 20.06 2.03
N THR A 160 -8.89 19.11 2.81
CA THR A 160 -7.71 19.29 3.66
C THR A 160 -6.64 18.29 3.25
N GLU A 161 -5.40 18.75 3.06
CA GLU A 161 -4.26 17.86 2.82
C GLU A 161 -3.87 17.14 4.11
N VAL A 162 -3.92 15.81 4.09
CA VAL A 162 -3.52 14.97 5.23
C VAL A 162 -2.17 14.30 5.00
N TRP A 163 -1.71 14.23 3.76
CA TRP A 163 -0.40 13.68 3.42
C TRP A 163 0.07 14.17 2.05
N LYS A 164 1.38 14.37 1.91
CA LYS A 164 2.01 14.72 0.64
C LYS A 164 3.41 14.14 0.56
N HIS A 165 3.75 13.64 -0.63
CA HIS A 165 5.10 13.28 -1.02
C HIS A 165 5.47 13.98 -2.34
N SER A 166 6.52 14.79 -2.28
CA SER A 166 7.14 15.38 -3.46
C SER A 166 8.32 14.52 -3.91
N THR A 167 8.52 14.40 -5.23
CA THR A 167 9.61 13.65 -5.84
C THR A 167 10.95 13.91 -5.16
N GLN A 168 11.61 12.85 -4.69
CA GLN A 168 12.95 12.90 -4.13
C GLN A 168 13.97 12.27 -5.09
N PRO A 169 15.17 12.85 -5.24
CA PRO A 169 16.22 12.20 -6.01
C PRO A 169 16.64 10.90 -5.30
N GLN A 170 16.65 9.78 -6.06
CA GLN A 170 17.29 8.48 -5.75
C GLN A 170 16.44 7.34 -5.14
N ILE A 171 15.14 7.51 -4.85
CA ILE A 171 14.33 6.38 -4.34
C ILE A 171 13.63 5.66 -5.50
N LYS A 172 14.14 4.48 -5.87
CA LYS A 172 13.56 3.61 -6.92
C LYS A 172 12.94 2.34 -6.35
N MET A 173 12.23 2.45 -5.24
CA MET A 173 11.57 1.31 -4.59
C MET A 173 10.15 1.68 -4.20
N TRP A 174 9.28 0.68 -4.07
CA TRP A 174 7.95 0.86 -3.47
C TRP A 174 8.10 1.34 -2.03
N GLN A 175 7.27 2.29 -1.64
CA GLN A 175 7.21 2.85 -0.31
C GLN A 175 5.80 2.66 0.26
N ARG A 176 5.69 2.54 1.57
CA ARG A 176 4.41 2.42 2.27
C ARG A 176 4.12 3.71 3.02
N ALA A 177 2.91 4.23 2.88
CA ALA A 177 2.41 5.34 3.68
C ALA A 177 1.31 4.83 4.61
N VAL A 178 1.28 5.36 5.83
CA VAL A 178 0.22 5.16 6.82
C VAL A 178 -0.20 6.54 7.31
N ILE A 179 -1.47 6.86 7.15
CA ILE A 179 -2.04 8.16 7.45
C ILE A 179 -3.14 7.96 8.48
N THR A 180 -3.06 8.69 9.58
CA THR A 180 -4.12 8.74 10.59
C THR A 180 -4.73 10.13 10.59
N PHE A 181 -6.05 10.20 10.46
CA PHE A 181 -6.80 11.47 10.45
C PHE A 181 -8.18 11.27 11.09
N SER A 182 -8.90 12.37 11.27
CA SER A 182 -10.27 12.36 11.78
C SER A 182 -11.15 13.32 10.99
N SER A 183 -12.45 13.04 10.98
CA SER A 183 -13.45 13.91 10.38
C SER A 183 -14.75 13.88 11.18
N ASN A 184 -15.22 15.07 11.53
CA ASN A 184 -16.51 15.27 12.19
C ASN A 184 -17.70 15.27 11.22
N HIS A 185 -17.41 15.26 9.91
CA HIS A 185 -18.40 15.21 8.84
C HIS A 185 -18.18 13.96 7.99
N SER A 186 -19.18 13.61 7.17
CA SER A 186 -18.97 12.56 6.16
C SER A 186 -17.87 13.04 5.21
N PHE A 187 -17.04 12.14 4.70
CA PHE A 187 -15.84 12.53 3.96
C PHE A 187 -15.52 11.53 2.84
N GLN A 188 -14.69 11.93 1.89
CA GLN A 188 -14.13 11.08 0.85
C GLN A 188 -12.65 11.38 0.61
#